data_AF-A0A937C4C9-F1
#
_entry.id   AF-A0A937C4C9-F1
#
_cell.length_a   1.000
_cell.length_b   1.000
_cell.length_c   1.000
_cell.angle_alpha   90.00
_cell.angle_beta   90.00
_cell.angle_gamma   90.00
#
_symmetry.space_group_name_H-M   'P 1'
#
loop_
_entity.id
_entity.type
_entity.pdbx_description
1 polymer ?
#
loop_
_entity_poly.entity_id
_entity_poly.type
_entity_poly.pdbx_seq_one_letter_code
_entity_poly.pdbx_strand_id
1 'polypeptide(L)'
;MRQSLYHGCRGKPWCFTFFYAFYPEDGLLYFKTHDDARHTINMKANPIVAGTILPDKFNHLQIKGIQFEGEVLPLDHELSAHASSRYHHKHPIALAMSGDVWTVKL
;
A
#
# COMPACT_ATOMS: atom_id res chain seq x y z
N MET A 1 -3.43 11.53 2.10
CA MET A 1 -2.79 10.65 3.09
C MET A 1 -1.61 9.87 2.51
N ARG A 2 -0.43 10.13 3.07
CA ARG A 2 0.83 9.41 2.79
C ARG A 2 1.00 8.32 3.85
N GLN A 3 1.26 7.09 3.43
CA GLN A 3 1.40 5.92 4.31
C GLN A 3 2.82 5.38 4.21
N SER A 4 3.38 4.87 5.30
CA SER A 4 4.68 4.17 5.30
C SER A 4 4.45 2.66 5.35
N LEU A 5 4.91 1.92 4.34
CA LEU A 5 4.95 0.46 4.35
C LEU A 5 6.39 0.01 4.58
N TYR A 6 6.52 -0.98 5.43
CA TYR A 6 7.71 -1.61 5.91
C TYR A 6 7.80 -3.03 5.34
N HIS A 7 8.99 -3.39 4.88
CA HIS A 7 9.29 -4.74 4.46
C HIS A 7 10.73 -5.13 4.84
N GLY A 8 10.90 -6.37 5.31
CA GLY A 8 12.21 -6.94 5.64
C GLY A 8 12.80 -7.74 4.47
N CYS A 9 13.74 -7.14 3.72
CA CYS A 9 14.46 -7.83 2.63
C CYS A 9 15.89 -8.16 3.08
N ARG A 10 16.28 -9.43 2.97
CA ARG A 10 17.61 -9.95 3.39
C ARG A 10 17.97 -9.56 4.84
N GLY A 11 16.99 -9.63 5.74
CA GLY A 11 17.15 -9.28 7.15
C GLY A 11 17.32 -7.79 7.44
N LYS A 12 17.17 -6.91 6.44
CA LYS A 12 17.24 -5.46 6.64
C LYS A 12 15.88 -4.80 6.46
N PRO A 13 15.50 -3.92 7.42
CA PRO A 13 14.31 -3.13 7.29
C PRO A 13 14.39 -2.13 6.15
N TRP A 14 13.31 -1.93 5.39
CA TRP A 14 13.19 -0.80 4.48
C TRP A 14 11.75 -0.29 4.40
N CYS A 15 11.60 1.04 4.36
CA CYS A 15 10.32 1.71 4.35
C CYS A 15 10.15 2.59 3.10
N PHE A 16 8.92 2.72 2.63
CA PHE A 16 8.56 3.65 1.56
C PHE A 16 7.21 4.32 1.82
N THR A 17 7.02 5.48 1.18
CA THR A 17 5.80 6.27 1.32
C THR A 17 4.95 6.21 0.06
N PHE A 18 3.64 6.03 0.20
CA PHE A 18 2.71 5.94 -0.92
C PHE A 18 1.32 6.50 -0.59
N PHE A 19 0.53 6.73 -1.63
CA PHE A 19 -0.90 7.01 -1.52
C PHE A 19 -1.69 5.71 -1.58
N TYR A 20 -2.77 5.63 -0.82
CA TYR A 20 -3.57 4.41 -0.74
C TYR A 20 -5.08 4.65 -0.92
N ALA A 21 -5.78 3.58 -1.32
CA ALA A 21 -7.22 3.44 -1.20
C ALA A 21 -7.53 2.24 -0.30
N PHE A 22 -8.42 2.41 0.68
CA PHE A 22 -8.78 1.34 1.60
C PHE A 22 -10.21 0.88 1.31
N TYR A 23 -10.39 -0.42 1.21
CA TYR A 23 -11.66 -1.08 0.96
C TYR A 23 -12.02 -1.97 2.15
N PRO A 24 -12.95 -1.53 3.01
CA PRO A 24 -13.13 -2.11 4.34
C PRO A 24 -13.82 -3.48 4.34
N GLU A 25 -14.70 -3.78 3.38
CA GLU A 25 -15.48 -5.03 3.34
C GLU A 25 -14.55 -6.26 3.36
N ASP A 26 -13.45 -6.17 2.61
CA ASP A 26 -12.43 -7.23 2.53
C ASP A 26 -11.12 -6.85 3.25
N GLY A 27 -11.06 -5.72 3.97
CA GLY A 27 -9.81 -5.26 4.60
C GLY A 27 -8.65 -5.08 3.62
N LEU A 28 -8.92 -4.51 2.44
CA LEU A 28 -7.92 -4.39 1.37
C LEU A 28 -7.37 -2.98 1.27
N LEU A 29 -6.06 -2.88 1.09
CA LEU A 29 -5.36 -1.63 0.92
C LEU A 29 -4.64 -1.61 -0.43
N TYR A 30 -5.07 -0.70 -1.30
CA TYR A 30 -4.55 -0.57 -2.65
C TYR A 30 -3.55 0.56 -2.75
N PHE A 31 -2.45 0.34 -3.47
CA PHE A 31 -1.46 1.36 -3.77
C PHE A 31 -0.90 1.19 -5.17
N LYS A 32 -0.43 2.29 -5.78
CA LYS A 32 0.13 2.26 -7.14
C LYS A 32 1.64 2.43 -7.12
N THR A 33 2.35 1.61 -7.88
CA THR A 33 3.81 1.70 -8.02
C THR A 33 4.30 1.07 -9.32
N HIS A 34 5.53 1.40 -9.71
CA HIS A 34 6.23 0.76 -10.81
C HIS A 34 6.77 -0.62 -10.43
N ASP A 35 6.89 -1.48 -11.42
CA ASP A 35 7.37 -2.86 -11.23
C ASP A 35 8.86 -2.93 -10.89
N ASP A 36 9.63 -1.95 -11.32
CA ASP A 36 11.07 -1.82 -11.08
C ASP A 36 11.42 -1.10 -9.77
N ALA A 37 10.41 -0.60 -9.04
CA ALA A 37 10.64 0.09 -7.78
C ALA A 37 11.21 -0.88 -6.74
N ARG A 38 12.15 -0.40 -5.92
CA ARG A 38 12.79 -1.22 -4.87
C ARG A 38 11.79 -1.91 -3.94
N HIS A 39 10.68 -1.25 -3.59
CA HIS A 39 9.62 -1.88 -2.79
C HIS A 39 8.99 -3.04 -3.52
N THR A 40 8.66 -2.87 -4.80
CA THR A 40 8.01 -3.91 -5.60
C THR A 40 8.88 -5.14 -5.71
N ILE A 41 10.18 -4.96 -6.00
CA ILE A 41 11.16 -6.06 -6.01
C ILE A 41 11.22 -6.76 -4.65
N ASN A 42 11.23 -6.00 -3.56
CA ASN A 42 11.26 -6.54 -2.21
C ASN A 42 9.99 -7.32 -1.84
N MET A 43 8.81 -6.77 -2.11
CA MET A 43 7.52 -7.38 -1.80
C MET A 43 7.24 -8.62 -2.64
N LYS A 44 7.74 -8.67 -3.88
CA LYS A 44 7.71 -9.89 -4.70
C LYS A 44 8.57 -11.01 -4.11
N ALA A 45 9.69 -10.67 -3.46
CA ALA A 45 10.58 -11.66 -2.84
C ALA A 45 10.05 -12.15 -1.48
N ASN A 46 9.33 -11.30 -0.75
CA ASN A 46 8.64 -11.67 0.48
C ASN A 46 7.39 -10.77 0.64
N PRO A 47 6.17 -11.31 0.60
CA PRO A 47 4.95 -10.52 0.54
C PRO A 47 4.52 -9.96 1.90
N ILE A 48 5.16 -10.38 3.00
CA ILE A 48 4.80 -9.92 4.34
C ILE A 48 5.29 -8.50 4.57
N VAL A 49 4.37 -7.64 5.01
CA VAL A 49 4.61 -6.21 5.20
C VAL A 49 3.98 -5.73 6.49
N ALA A 50 4.52 -4.64 7.04
CA ALA A 50 3.87 -3.88 8.11
C ALA A 50 3.79 -2.42 7.71
N GLY A 51 3.02 -1.60 8.41
CA GLY A 51 3.02 -0.18 8.10
C GLY A 51 2.26 0.68 9.07
N THR A 52 2.29 1.99 8.81
CA THR A 52 1.58 2.98 9.61
C THR A 52 0.82 3.97 8.74
N ILE A 53 -0.38 4.31 9.20
CA ILE A 53 -1.23 5.35 8.57
C ILE A 53 -1.46 6.45 9.60
N LEU A 54 -1.10 7.68 9.21
CA LEU A 54 -1.33 8.88 10.00
C LEU A 54 -2.52 9.66 9.45
N PRO A 55 -3.32 10.32 10.31
CA PRO A 55 -4.39 11.21 9.88
C PRO A 55 -3.83 12.39 9.10
N ASP A 56 -4.61 12.92 8.15
CA ASP A 56 -4.17 14.02 7.27
C ASP A 56 -3.93 15.32 8.06
N LYS A 57 -4.67 15.50 9.17
CA LYS A 57 -4.45 16.62 10.10
C LYS A 57 -3.66 16.11 11.29
N PHE A 58 -2.41 16.55 11.38
CA PHE A 58 -1.56 16.28 12.54
C PHE A 58 -2.01 17.13 13.72
N ASN A 59 -2.38 16.49 14.84
CA ASN A 59 -2.64 17.17 16.09
C ASN A 59 -1.42 17.01 17.01
N HIS A 60 -0.70 18.10 17.27
CA HIS A 60 0.48 18.10 18.14
C HIS A 60 0.16 17.69 19.59
N LEU A 61 -1.08 17.84 20.04
CA LEU A 61 -1.53 17.44 21.37
C LEU A 61 -1.92 15.97 21.44
N GLN A 62 -2.15 15.31 20.30
CA GLN A 62 -2.61 13.92 20.26
C GLN A 62 -2.09 13.22 19.00
N ILE A 63 -0.97 12.52 19.13
CA ILE A 63 -0.45 11.64 18.08
C ILE A 63 -1.44 10.49 17.92
N LYS A 64 -2.12 10.45 16.77
CA LYS A 64 -3.01 9.35 16.38
C LYS A 64 -2.50 8.74 15.09
N GLY A 65 -2.67 7.44 14.97
CA GLY A 65 -2.38 6.67 13.78
C GLY A 65 -2.77 5.21 14.00
N ILE A 66 -2.76 4.44 12.93
CA ILE A 66 -2.92 2.98 13.00
C ILE A 66 -1.65 2.31 12.54
N GLN A 67 -1.34 1.19 13.18
CA GLN A 67 -0.31 0.24 12.75
C GLN A 67 -1.02 -0.99 12.20
N PHE A 68 -0.45 -1.61 11.19
CA PHE A 68 -0.98 -2.85 10.62
C PHE A 68 0.15 -3.76 10.16
N GLU A 69 -0.17 -5.03 10.06
CA GLU A 69 0.56 -6.04 9.31
C GLU A 69 -0.33 -6.48 8.15
N GLY A 70 0.26 -7.09 7.13
CA GLY A 70 -0.49 -7.61 6.00
C GLY A 70 0.37 -8.36 5.01
N GLU A 71 -0.29 -8.85 3.96
CA GLU A 71 0.33 -9.59 2.87
C GLU A 71 0.03 -8.91 1.54
N VAL A 72 1.09 -8.69 0.74
CA VAL A 72 0.97 -8.21 -0.63
C VAL A 72 0.51 -9.36 -1.53
N LEU A 73 -0.67 -9.19 -2.13
CA LEU A 73 -1.24 -10.20 -3.01
C LEU A 73 -0.65 -10.11 -4.43
N PRO A 74 -0.55 -11.23 -5.16
CA PRO A 74 -0.31 -11.24 -6.59
C PRO A 74 -1.32 -10.36 -7.36
N LEU A 75 -0.88 -9.79 -8.49
CA LEU A 75 -1.73 -8.92 -9.32
C LEU A 75 -2.92 -9.66 -9.92
N ASP A 76 -2.81 -10.96 -10.14
CA ASP A 76 -3.84 -11.86 -10.67
C ASP A 76 -4.72 -12.50 -9.58
N HIS A 77 -4.51 -12.16 -8.31
CA HIS A 77 -5.34 -12.66 -7.22
C HIS A 77 -6.79 -12.12 -7.31
N GLU A 78 -7.78 -12.94 -6.97
CA GLU A 78 -9.21 -12.57 -7.10
C GLU A 78 -9.57 -11.27 -6.35
N LEU A 79 -9.08 -11.12 -5.12
CA LEU A 79 -9.24 -9.89 -4.31
C LEU A 79 -8.60 -8.63 -4.94
N SER A 80 -7.69 -8.79 -5.91
CA SER A 80 -7.05 -7.69 -6.65
C SER A 80 -7.84 -7.28 -7.89
N ALA A 81 -8.88 -8.03 -8.31
CA ALA A 81 -9.62 -7.78 -9.56
C ALA A 81 -10.19 -6.36 -9.68
N HIS A 82 -10.57 -5.75 -8.55
CA HIS A 82 -11.12 -4.39 -8.51
C HIS A 82 -10.12 -3.32 -8.04
N ALA A 83 -8.86 -3.69 -7.77
CA ALA A 83 -7.86 -2.80 -7.19
C ALA A 83 -7.64 -1.55 -8.05
N SER A 84 -7.43 -1.73 -9.35
CA SER A 84 -7.20 -0.61 -10.28
C SER A 84 -8.39 0.35 -10.32
N SER A 85 -9.62 -0.15 -10.49
CA SER A 85 -10.81 0.69 -10.54
C SER A 85 -11.02 1.47 -9.22
N ARG A 86 -10.96 0.78 -8.07
CA ARG A 86 -11.17 1.38 -6.75
C ARG A 86 -10.09 2.41 -6.41
N TYR A 87 -8.83 2.12 -6.75
CA TYR A 87 -7.73 3.04 -6.53
C TYR A 87 -7.87 4.32 -7.36
N HIS A 88 -8.12 4.20 -8.67
CA HIS A 88 -8.24 5.36 -9.56
C HIS A 88 -9.53 6.16 -9.32
N HIS A 89 -10.61 5.54 -8.81
CA HIS A 89 -11.77 6.28 -8.34
C HIS A 89 -11.40 7.23 -7.18
N LYS A 90 -10.55 6.78 -6.24
CA LYS A 90 -10.06 7.63 -5.14
C LYS A 90 -9.00 8.63 -5.60
N HIS A 91 -8.16 8.25 -6.56
CA HIS A 91 -7.03 9.05 -7.06
C HIS A 91 -7.07 9.19 -8.60
N PRO A 92 -7.99 9.98 -9.19
CA PRO A 92 -8.15 10.04 -10.65
C PRO A 92 -6.90 10.51 -11.40
N ILE A 93 -6.14 11.43 -10.79
CA ILE A 93 -4.89 11.97 -11.35
C ILE A 93 -3.86 10.85 -11.60
N ALA A 94 -3.91 9.75 -10.83
CA ALA A 94 -2.98 8.65 -10.98
C ALA A 94 -3.18 7.86 -12.30
N LEU A 95 -4.30 8.04 -13.02
CA LEU A 95 -4.50 7.44 -14.35
C LEU A 95 -3.47 7.90 -15.37
N ALA A 96 -2.98 9.14 -15.24
CA ALA A 96 -1.94 9.69 -16.12
C ALA A 96 -0.52 9.19 -15.78
N MET A 97 -0.37 8.40 -14.72
CA MET A 97 0.91 7.86 -14.26
C MET A 97 1.01 6.37 -14.62
N SER A 98 2.19 5.92 -15.03
CA SER A 98 2.48 4.50 -15.24
C SER A 98 2.62 3.73 -13.91
N GLY A 99 2.55 2.41 -13.99
CA GLY A 99 2.64 1.49 -12.84
C GLY A 99 1.34 0.72 -12.59
N ASP A 100 1.45 -0.30 -11.75
CA ASP A 100 0.39 -1.23 -11.40
C ASP A 100 -0.20 -0.91 -10.03
N VAL A 101 -1.46 -1.27 -9.83
CA VAL A 101 -2.12 -1.15 -8.54
C VAL A 101 -2.02 -2.49 -7.81
N TRP A 102 -1.26 -2.47 -6.72
CA TRP A 102 -1.02 -3.59 -5.82
C TRP A 102 -2.00 -3.61 -4.67
N THR A 103 -2.25 -4.80 -4.13
CA THR A 103 -3.18 -5.02 -3.01
C THR A 103 -2.41 -5.55 -1.81
N VAL A 104 -2.62 -4.93 -0.65
CA VAL A 104 -2.28 -5.50 0.66
C VAL A 104 -3.55 -6.00 1.32
N LYS A 105 -3.57 -7.28 1.70
CA LYS A 105 -4.59 -7.83 2.60
C LYS A 105 -4.16 -7.59 4.04
N LEU A 106 -4.97 -6.85 4.79
CA LEU A 106 -4.79 -6.62 6.23
C LEU A 106 -5.38 -7.77 7.06
#